data_AF-A0A7W1UPN2-F1
#
_entry.id   AF-A0A7W1UPN2-F1
#
_cell.length_a   1.000
_cell.length_b   1.000
_cell.length_c   1.000
_cell.angle_alpha   90.00
_cell.angle_beta   90.00
_cell.angle_gamma   90.00
#
_symmetry.space_group_name_H-M   'P 1'
#
loop_
_entity.id
_entity.type
_entity.pdbx_description
1 polymer ?
#
loop_
_entity_poly.entity_id
_entity_poly.type
_entity_poly.pdbx_seq_one_letter_code
_entity_poly.pdbx_strand_id
1 'polypeptide(L)'
;MATKKIEELLGAKADSLLNHNCKTISKDSIHLPGADFVDRIFQQTNRNPQVLRSIQQLYGTGRLAGTGYMSILPVDQGIEHSAGASFAPNPIYFDSENIVKLAVEGGCNAVASTFGVLASVSRKYAHKIPFIVKINHNEFLTYPNKFDQIMFGSIEDAWNMGAVAVGATIYFRSPESSRQIVEVAQAFERAHELGMATVLWCYT
;
A
#
# COMPACT_ATOMS: atom_id res chain seq x y z
N MET A 1 -8.95 28.88 -7.95
CA MET A 1 -9.94 28.77 -6.86
C MET A 1 -9.51 27.80 -5.77
N ALA A 2 -8.96 26.61 -6.09
CA ALA A 2 -8.49 25.66 -5.07
C ALA A 2 -7.39 26.22 -4.14
N THR A 3 -6.47 27.05 -4.65
CA THR A 3 -5.32 27.56 -3.89
C THR A 3 -5.71 28.49 -2.73
N LYS A 4 -6.67 29.41 -2.92
CA LYS A 4 -7.13 30.32 -1.85
C LYS A 4 -7.75 29.59 -0.66
N LYS A 5 -8.56 28.55 -0.93
CA LYS A 5 -9.17 27.74 0.14
C LYS A 5 -8.12 26.95 0.93
N ILE A 6 -7.06 26.49 0.25
CA ILE A 6 -5.93 25.82 0.91
C ILE A 6 -5.17 26.81 1.79
N GLU A 7 -4.88 28.01 1.28
CA GLU A 7 -4.23 29.08 2.05
C GLU A 7 -5.05 29.46 3.30
N GLU A 8 -6.36 29.59 3.19
CA GLU A 8 -7.26 29.86 4.33
C GLU A 8 -7.21 28.75 5.39
N LEU A 9 -7.21 27.48 4.99
CA LEU A 9 -7.11 26.34 5.90
C LEU A 9 -5.74 26.24 6.59
N LEU A 10 -4.67 26.61 5.89
CA LEU A 10 -3.31 26.59 6.43
C LEU A 10 -3.01 27.81 7.30
N GLY A 11 -3.76 28.92 7.12
CA GLY A 11 -3.63 30.14 7.89
C GLY A 11 -2.20 30.68 7.87
N ALA A 12 -1.64 30.95 9.06
CA ALA A 12 -0.29 31.49 9.20
C ALA A 12 0.83 30.57 8.65
N LYS A 13 0.55 29.29 8.38
CA LYS A 13 1.51 28.33 7.82
C LYS A 13 1.47 28.26 6.29
N ALA A 14 0.53 28.96 5.64
CA ALA A 14 0.32 28.84 4.20
C ALA A 14 1.59 29.14 3.41
N ASP A 15 2.24 30.28 3.68
CA ASP A 15 3.45 30.69 2.97
C ASP A 15 4.60 29.69 3.17
N SER A 16 4.88 29.31 4.41
CA SER A 16 6.00 28.42 4.74
C SER A 16 5.84 26.99 4.22
N LEU A 17 4.61 26.51 3.99
CA LEU A 17 4.33 25.17 3.46
C LEU A 17 4.21 25.18 1.93
N LEU A 18 3.47 26.12 1.36
CA LEU A 18 3.17 26.13 -0.08
C LEU A 18 4.37 26.62 -0.91
N ASN A 19 5.16 27.56 -0.37
CA ASN A 19 6.35 28.08 -1.02
C ASN A 19 7.64 27.37 -0.56
N HIS A 20 7.54 26.30 0.24
CA HIS A 20 8.69 25.52 0.65
C HIS A 20 9.38 24.90 -0.57
N ASN A 21 10.69 25.12 -0.66
CA ASN A 21 11.55 24.41 -1.60
C ASN A 21 12.64 23.69 -0.80
N CYS A 22 12.65 22.35 -0.85
CA CYS A 22 13.70 21.57 -0.24
C CYS A 22 15.00 21.78 -1.02
N LYS A 23 16.02 22.34 -0.35
CA LYS A 23 17.37 22.54 -0.90
C LYS A 23 18.37 21.49 -0.43
N THR A 24 17.95 20.57 0.44
CA THR A 24 18.83 19.56 1.06
C THR A 24 19.22 18.45 0.08
N ILE A 25 18.27 17.99 -0.75
CA ILE A 25 18.49 16.95 -1.76
C ILE A 25 18.05 17.53 -3.11
N SER A 26 18.97 17.60 -4.08
CA SER A 26 18.65 18.13 -5.40
C SER A 26 17.68 17.19 -6.14
N LYS A 27 16.75 17.77 -6.89
CA LYS A 27 15.85 17.02 -7.78
C LYS A 27 16.62 16.19 -8.83
N ASP A 28 17.79 16.67 -9.25
CA ASP A 28 18.64 15.98 -10.22
C ASP A 28 19.30 14.71 -9.65
N SER A 29 19.27 14.54 -8.32
CA SER A 29 19.85 13.37 -7.63
C SER A 29 18.85 12.25 -7.36
N ILE A 30 17.59 12.41 -7.77
CA ILE A 30 16.51 11.45 -7.51
C ILE A 30 15.69 11.16 -8.76
N HIS A 31 15.02 10.01 -8.76
CA HIS A 31 14.04 9.67 -9.80
C HIS A 31 12.74 10.43 -9.56
N LEU A 32 12.50 11.46 -10.38
CA LEU A 32 11.28 12.24 -10.29
C LEU A 32 10.06 11.47 -10.84
N PRO A 33 8.88 11.63 -10.23
CA PRO A 33 7.63 11.09 -10.74
C PRO A 33 7.27 11.74 -12.08
N GLY A 34 6.67 10.96 -12.98
CA GLY A 34 6.17 11.42 -14.26
C GLY A 34 5.26 10.38 -14.91
N ALA A 35 4.60 10.75 -16.00
CA ALA A 35 3.75 9.83 -16.77
C ALA A 35 4.53 8.63 -17.33
N ASP A 36 5.83 8.82 -17.56
CA ASP A 36 6.78 7.84 -18.07
C ASP A 36 7.44 7.00 -16.96
N PHE A 37 7.02 7.13 -15.69
CA PHE A 37 7.77 6.57 -14.56
C PHE A 37 7.97 5.06 -14.66
N VAL A 38 6.98 4.31 -15.13
CA VAL A 38 7.10 2.85 -15.29
C VAL A 38 8.13 2.50 -16.36
N ASP A 39 8.08 3.16 -17.52
CA ASP A 39 9.00 2.92 -18.63
C ASP A 39 10.43 3.38 -18.30
N ARG A 40 10.57 4.52 -17.61
CA ARG A 40 11.86 5.11 -17.28
C ARG A 40 12.54 4.44 -16.07
N ILE A 41 11.77 3.91 -15.11
CA ILE A 41 12.30 3.41 -13.82
C ILE A 41 12.19 1.89 -13.66
N PHE A 42 11.08 1.29 -14.06
CA PHE A 42 10.84 -0.13 -13.81
C PHE A 42 11.21 -1.02 -15.00
N GLN A 43 11.13 -0.51 -16.25
CA GLN A 43 11.43 -1.30 -17.45
C GLN A 43 12.83 -1.92 -17.46
N GLN A 44 13.84 -1.20 -16.96
CA GLN A 44 15.24 -1.66 -16.92
C GLN A 44 15.57 -2.62 -15.78
N THR A 45 14.60 -2.94 -14.92
CA THR A 45 14.80 -3.83 -13.78
C THR A 45 14.62 -5.29 -14.17
N ASN A 46 14.85 -6.22 -13.24
CA ASN A 46 14.53 -7.63 -13.44
C ASN A 46 13.03 -7.96 -13.26
N ARG A 47 12.14 -6.97 -13.22
CA ARG A 47 10.69 -7.23 -13.18
C ARG A 47 10.23 -7.79 -14.53
N ASN A 48 9.61 -8.97 -14.50
CA ASN A 48 9.06 -9.56 -15.71
C ASN A 48 7.89 -8.72 -16.27
N PRO A 49 7.49 -8.92 -17.53
CA PRO A 49 6.43 -8.12 -18.16
C PRO A 49 5.09 -8.16 -17.42
N GLN A 50 4.75 -9.25 -16.73
CA GLN A 50 3.50 -9.32 -15.96
C GLN A 50 3.56 -8.43 -14.71
N VAL A 51 4.71 -8.42 -14.01
CA VAL A 51 4.93 -7.48 -12.90
C VAL A 51 4.87 -6.04 -13.39
N LEU A 52 5.45 -5.72 -14.54
CA LEU A 52 5.35 -4.38 -15.14
C LEU A 52 3.89 -4.00 -15.45
N ARG A 53 3.05 -4.92 -15.92
CA ARG A 53 1.61 -4.69 -16.10
C ARG A 53 0.89 -4.40 -14.79
N SER A 54 1.23 -5.10 -13.72
CA SER A 54 0.66 -4.85 -12.39
C SER A 54 1.09 -3.48 -11.84
N ILE A 55 2.36 -3.12 -11.99
CA ILE A 55 2.88 -1.78 -11.64
C ILE A 55 2.19 -0.70 -12.47
N GLN A 56 2.00 -0.92 -13.78
CA GLN A 56 1.30 0.03 -14.65
C GLN A 56 -0.16 0.21 -14.23
N GLN A 57 -0.85 -0.84 -13.79
CA GLN A 57 -2.20 -0.74 -13.25
C GLN A 57 -2.24 0.11 -11.96
N LEU A 58 -1.26 -0.06 -11.07
CA LEU A 58 -1.14 0.77 -9.86
C LEU A 58 -0.94 2.25 -10.21
N TYR A 59 0.03 2.58 -11.08
CA TYR A 59 0.29 3.97 -11.49
C TYR A 59 -0.75 4.55 -12.46
N GLY A 60 -1.59 3.71 -13.08
CA GLY A 60 -2.61 4.09 -14.05
C GLY A 60 -4.02 4.22 -13.49
N THR A 61 -4.24 3.97 -12.19
CA THR A 61 -5.57 4.03 -11.56
C THR A 61 -5.74 5.26 -10.67
N GLY A 62 -6.97 5.75 -10.52
CA GLY A 62 -7.32 6.79 -9.55
C GLY A 62 -6.96 8.21 -9.99
N ARG A 63 -7.08 9.17 -9.07
CA ARG A 63 -6.91 10.61 -9.31
C ARG A 63 -5.47 10.98 -9.72
N LEU A 64 -4.49 10.18 -9.29
CA LEU A 64 -3.07 10.39 -9.60
C LEU A 64 -2.59 9.55 -10.79
N ALA A 65 -3.51 8.91 -11.53
CA ALA A 65 -3.17 8.13 -12.72
C ALA A 65 -2.30 8.93 -13.69
N GLY A 66 -1.19 8.33 -14.13
CA GLY A 66 -0.27 8.94 -15.10
C GLY A 66 0.51 10.15 -14.59
N THR A 67 0.48 10.46 -13.29
CA THR A 67 1.30 11.55 -12.72
C THR A 67 2.68 11.06 -12.23
N GLY A 68 2.85 9.74 -12.10
CA GLY A 68 4.00 9.12 -11.44
C GLY A 68 3.95 9.17 -9.91
N TYR A 69 2.93 9.82 -9.33
CA TYR A 69 2.62 9.72 -7.90
C TYR A 69 1.64 8.57 -7.64
N MET A 70 1.68 8.03 -6.42
CA MET A 70 0.79 6.95 -5.99
C MET A 70 0.14 7.29 -4.65
N SER A 71 -1.18 7.10 -4.57
CA SER A 71 -1.98 7.23 -3.36
C SER A 71 -2.61 5.88 -3.06
N ILE A 72 -2.16 5.25 -1.98
CA ILE A 72 -2.70 3.98 -1.49
C ILE A 72 -3.53 4.30 -0.26
N LEU A 73 -4.70 3.67 -0.10
CA LEU A 73 -5.44 3.66 1.17
C LEU A 73 -5.06 2.39 1.96
N PRO A 74 -4.13 2.46 2.94
CA PRO A 74 -3.80 1.33 3.80
C PRO A 74 -4.75 1.23 4.98
N VAL A 75 -5.48 0.11 5.10
CA VAL A 75 -6.35 -0.19 6.25
C VAL A 75 -6.20 -1.67 6.63
N ASP A 76 -5.10 -2.01 7.28
CA ASP A 76 -4.82 -3.32 7.89
C ASP A 76 -4.85 -3.29 9.44
N GLN A 77 -4.92 -2.09 10.01
CA GLN A 77 -5.06 -1.77 11.44
C GLN A 77 -6.14 -2.56 12.21
N GLY A 78 -7.18 -3.05 11.53
CA GLY A 78 -8.20 -3.90 12.16
C GLY A 78 -7.60 -5.17 12.79
N ILE A 79 -6.50 -5.68 12.24
CA ILE A 79 -5.73 -6.78 12.85
C ILE A 79 -4.54 -6.24 13.65
N GLU A 80 -3.79 -5.27 13.14
CA GLU A 80 -2.58 -4.76 13.81
C GLU A 80 -2.85 -4.05 15.15
N HIS A 81 -4.05 -3.49 15.33
CA HIS A 81 -4.43 -2.70 16.51
C HIS A 81 -5.78 -3.11 17.11
N SER A 82 -6.37 -4.20 16.64
CA SER A 82 -7.78 -4.61 16.85
C SER A 82 -8.82 -3.72 16.14
N ALA A 83 -9.90 -4.36 15.71
CA ALA A 83 -11.05 -3.70 15.10
C ALA A 83 -11.76 -2.76 16.08
N GLY A 84 -11.78 -3.12 17.37
CA GLY A 84 -12.35 -2.28 18.42
C GLY A 84 -11.65 -0.92 18.52
N ALA A 85 -10.33 -0.90 18.63
CA ALA A 85 -9.60 0.36 18.70
C ALA A 85 -9.66 1.15 17.38
N SER A 86 -9.61 0.46 16.24
CA SER A 86 -9.52 1.10 14.93
C SER A 86 -10.84 1.64 14.41
N PHE A 87 -11.95 0.94 14.64
CA PHE A 87 -13.22 1.20 13.97
C PHE A 87 -14.35 1.62 14.91
N ALA A 88 -14.20 1.51 16.24
CA ALA A 88 -15.20 2.05 17.17
C ALA A 88 -15.49 3.55 16.99
N PRO A 89 -14.52 4.44 16.66
CA PRO A 89 -14.82 5.85 16.41
C PRO A 89 -15.74 6.09 15.20
N ASN A 90 -15.72 5.19 14.22
CA ASN A 90 -16.64 5.22 13.09
C ASN A 90 -17.07 3.80 12.69
N PRO A 91 -18.16 3.28 13.31
CA PRO A 91 -18.53 1.88 13.22
C PRO A 91 -18.86 1.35 11.82
N ILE A 92 -19.07 2.22 10.82
CA ILE A 92 -19.32 1.77 9.44
C ILE A 92 -18.13 0.95 8.90
N TYR A 93 -16.92 1.19 9.40
CA TYR A 93 -15.71 0.50 8.94
C TYR A 93 -15.51 -0.90 9.55
N PHE A 94 -16.41 -1.36 10.42
CA PHE A 94 -16.48 -2.80 10.72
C PHE A 94 -16.91 -3.62 9.50
N ASP A 95 -17.68 -3.01 8.57
CA ASP A 95 -17.93 -3.59 7.26
C ASP A 95 -16.74 -3.31 6.33
N SER A 96 -16.04 -4.38 5.94
CA SER A 96 -14.91 -4.37 5.01
C SER A 96 -15.21 -3.65 3.68
N GLU A 97 -16.46 -3.66 3.20
CA GLU A 97 -16.81 -3.00 1.94
C GLU A 97 -16.60 -1.48 2.02
N ASN A 98 -16.81 -0.86 3.19
CA ASN A 98 -16.69 0.58 3.35
C ASN A 98 -15.23 1.05 3.24
N ILE A 99 -14.26 0.19 3.54
CA ILE A 99 -12.84 0.46 3.30
C ILE A 99 -12.58 0.63 1.79
N VAL A 100 -13.10 -0.30 0.97
CA VAL A 100 -12.89 -0.27 -0.48
C VAL A 100 -13.69 0.87 -1.13
N LYS A 101 -14.92 1.14 -0.66
CA LYS A 101 -15.70 2.31 -1.09
C LYS A 101 -14.95 3.61 -0.84
N LEU A 102 -14.38 3.78 0.35
CA LEU A 102 -13.60 4.95 0.69
C LEU A 102 -12.40 5.12 -0.25
N ALA A 103 -11.69 4.04 -0.60
CA ALA A 103 -10.57 4.11 -1.53
C ALA A 103 -11.02 4.55 -2.94
N VAL A 104 -12.14 4.02 -3.42
CA VAL A 104 -12.73 4.37 -4.73
C VAL A 104 -13.19 5.82 -4.75
N GLU A 105 -13.97 6.25 -3.75
CA GLU A 105 -14.45 7.64 -3.61
C GLU A 105 -13.30 8.63 -3.41
N GLY A 106 -12.29 8.22 -2.66
CA GLY A 106 -11.05 8.95 -2.44
C GLY A 106 -10.21 9.09 -3.71
N GLY A 107 -10.50 8.33 -4.78
CA GLY A 107 -9.74 8.31 -6.02
C GLY A 107 -8.33 7.78 -5.81
N CYS A 108 -8.16 6.80 -4.92
CA CYS A 108 -6.87 6.15 -4.67
C CYS A 108 -6.42 5.31 -5.87
N ASN A 109 -5.10 5.17 -6.02
CA ASN A 109 -4.50 4.25 -6.98
C ASN A 109 -4.75 2.80 -6.59
N ALA A 110 -4.79 2.52 -5.29
CA ALA A 110 -4.97 1.17 -4.76
C ALA A 110 -5.53 1.20 -3.33
N VAL A 111 -6.07 0.06 -2.90
CA VAL A 111 -6.40 -0.22 -1.50
C VAL A 111 -5.48 -1.34 -0.99
N ALA A 112 -4.88 -1.11 0.18
CA ALA A 112 -4.07 -2.11 0.87
C ALA A 112 -4.78 -2.54 2.16
N SER A 113 -5.01 -3.83 2.33
CA SER A 113 -5.66 -4.37 3.54
C SER A 113 -5.34 -5.85 3.71
N THR A 114 -5.79 -6.42 4.83
CA THR A 114 -5.55 -7.81 5.18
C THR A 114 -6.25 -8.75 4.20
N PHE A 115 -5.72 -9.96 4.11
CA PHE A 115 -6.25 -11.02 3.26
C PHE A 115 -7.78 -11.18 3.39
N GLY A 116 -8.29 -11.34 4.61
CA GLY A 116 -9.73 -11.55 4.85
C GLY A 116 -10.61 -10.36 4.46
N VAL A 117 -10.14 -9.14 4.69
CA VAL A 117 -10.88 -7.91 4.36
C VAL A 117 -11.03 -7.73 2.86
N LEU A 118 -9.97 -7.99 2.08
CA LEU A 118 -10.07 -7.91 0.61
C LEU A 118 -10.78 -9.13 0.02
N ALA A 119 -10.63 -10.30 0.63
CA ALA A 119 -11.30 -11.53 0.19
C ALA A 119 -12.82 -11.40 0.19
N SER A 120 -13.39 -10.82 1.25
CA SER A 120 -14.84 -10.69 1.44
C SER A 120 -15.54 -9.91 0.30
N VAL A 121 -14.80 -9.05 -0.42
CA VAL A 121 -15.34 -8.16 -1.45
C VAL A 121 -14.62 -8.24 -2.81
N SER A 122 -13.67 -9.17 -2.96
CA SER A 122 -12.80 -9.35 -4.13
C SER A 122 -13.55 -9.38 -5.46
N ARG A 123 -14.53 -10.27 -5.61
CA ARG A 123 -15.31 -10.42 -6.86
C ARG A 123 -16.03 -9.13 -7.27
N LYS A 124 -16.38 -8.27 -6.31
CA LYS A 124 -17.13 -7.02 -6.56
C LYS A 124 -16.23 -5.85 -6.95
N TYR A 125 -14.95 -5.85 -6.53
CA TYR A 125 -14.09 -4.66 -6.62
C TYR A 125 -12.69 -4.87 -7.19
N ALA A 126 -12.13 -6.09 -7.24
CA ALA A 126 -10.75 -6.29 -7.71
C ALA A 126 -10.54 -5.82 -9.17
N HIS A 127 -11.59 -5.83 -9.98
CA HIS A 127 -11.59 -5.31 -11.36
C HIS A 127 -11.87 -3.79 -11.47
N LYS A 128 -12.08 -3.09 -10.35
CA LYS A 128 -12.43 -1.66 -10.28
C LYS A 128 -11.34 -0.81 -9.63
N ILE A 129 -10.62 -1.38 -8.66
CA ILE A 129 -9.49 -0.74 -7.99
C ILE A 129 -8.42 -1.80 -7.70
N PRO A 130 -7.14 -1.50 -7.96
CA PRO A 130 -6.02 -2.35 -7.57
C PRO A 130 -6.03 -2.73 -6.09
N PHE A 131 -5.93 -4.04 -5.84
CA PHE A 131 -5.78 -4.60 -4.50
C PHE A 131 -4.31 -4.88 -4.21
N ILE A 132 -3.86 -4.44 -3.03
CA ILE A 132 -2.57 -4.79 -2.43
C ILE A 132 -2.86 -5.65 -1.19
N VAL A 133 -2.71 -6.97 -1.30
CA VAL A 133 -3.03 -7.88 -0.20
C VAL A 133 -1.87 -7.92 0.80
N LYS A 134 -2.14 -7.53 2.04
CA LYS A 134 -1.19 -7.65 3.15
C LYS A 134 -1.11 -9.11 3.61
N ILE A 135 0.03 -9.76 3.40
CA ILE A 135 0.21 -11.22 3.55
C ILE A 135 0.72 -11.65 4.92
N ASN A 136 1.25 -10.72 5.72
CA ASN A 136 1.61 -10.97 7.11
C ASN A 136 0.99 -9.92 8.03
N HIS A 137 0.91 -10.20 9.32
CA HIS A 137 0.50 -9.22 10.33
C HIS A 137 1.05 -9.59 11.69
N ASN A 138 0.91 -8.69 12.67
CA ASN A 138 1.24 -9.01 14.06
C ASN A 138 0.19 -9.93 14.70
N GLU A 139 0.60 -10.75 15.65
CA GLU A 139 -0.30 -11.49 16.53
C GLU A 139 -0.55 -10.65 17.80
N PHE A 140 -1.66 -9.91 17.82
CA PHE A 140 -1.95 -8.90 18.84
C PHE A 140 -2.71 -9.43 20.07
N LEU A 141 -2.96 -10.75 20.19
CA LEU A 141 -3.70 -11.35 21.31
C LEU A 141 -2.78 -11.86 22.44
N THR A 142 -1.48 -11.61 22.36
CA THR A 142 -0.49 -12.00 23.38
C THR A 142 0.09 -10.79 24.14
N TYR A 143 0.28 -10.93 25.46
CA TYR A 143 0.97 -9.96 26.31
C TYR A 143 2.28 -10.56 26.91
N PRO A 144 3.43 -9.86 26.86
CA PRO A 144 3.63 -8.56 26.21
C PRO A 144 3.59 -8.68 24.68
N ASN A 145 3.26 -7.58 24.01
CA ASN A 145 3.22 -7.52 22.55
C ASN A 145 4.59 -7.90 21.96
N LYS A 146 4.56 -8.71 20.90
CA LYS A 146 5.74 -9.05 20.10
C LYS A 146 5.72 -8.25 18.81
N PHE A 147 6.88 -8.10 18.18
CA PHE A 147 7.02 -7.53 16.83
C PHE A 147 7.14 -8.63 15.78
N ASP A 148 6.54 -9.78 16.08
CA ASP A 148 6.65 -10.95 15.23
C ASP A 148 5.54 -10.93 14.18
N GLN A 149 5.92 -10.65 12.93
CA GLN A 149 5.03 -10.68 11.79
C GLN A 149 4.92 -12.11 11.28
N ILE A 150 3.70 -12.63 11.27
CA ILE A 150 3.40 -14.01 10.86
C ILE A 150 2.69 -13.98 9.51
N MET A 151 3.08 -14.86 8.60
CA MET A 151 2.39 -15.05 7.32
C MET A 151 0.98 -15.61 7.56
N PHE A 152 -0.02 -14.91 7.04
CA PHE A 152 -1.44 -15.24 7.24
C PHE A 152 -2.20 -15.46 5.92
N GLY A 153 -1.67 -14.97 4.80
CA GLY A 153 -2.24 -15.18 3.46
C GLY A 153 -1.31 -15.97 2.55
N SER A 154 -1.88 -16.79 1.66
CA SER A 154 -1.14 -17.41 0.56
C SER A 154 -1.01 -16.43 -0.60
N ILE A 155 0.09 -16.54 -1.36
CA ILE A 155 0.31 -15.71 -2.56
C ILE A 155 -0.66 -16.11 -3.66
N GLU A 156 -0.90 -17.40 -3.84
CA GLU A 156 -1.83 -17.97 -4.81
C GLU A 156 -3.26 -17.47 -4.58
N ASP A 157 -3.73 -17.43 -3.34
CA ASP A 157 -5.08 -16.95 -3.09
C ASP A 157 -5.18 -15.43 -3.27
N ALA A 158 -4.15 -14.66 -2.89
CA ALA A 158 -4.08 -13.24 -3.21
C ALA A 158 -4.23 -13.00 -4.73
N TRP A 159 -3.52 -13.80 -5.52
CA TRP A 159 -3.63 -13.79 -6.98
C TRP A 159 -5.01 -14.23 -7.47
N ASN A 160 -5.57 -15.32 -6.95
CA ASN A 160 -6.91 -15.84 -7.31
C ASN A 160 -8.03 -14.83 -7.01
N MET A 161 -7.86 -13.98 -5.99
CA MET A 161 -8.78 -12.88 -5.67
C MET A 161 -8.70 -11.70 -6.66
N GLY A 162 -7.73 -11.71 -7.57
CA GLY A 162 -7.49 -10.63 -8.52
C GLY A 162 -6.61 -9.51 -7.97
N ALA A 163 -5.81 -9.77 -6.93
CA ALA A 163 -4.85 -8.78 -6.47
C ALA A 163 -3.76 -8.56 -7.52
N VAL A 164 -3.38 -7.29 -7.72
CA VAL A 164 -2.26 -6.93 -8.60
C VAL A 164 -0.96 -6.81 -7.82
N ALA A 165 -1.05 -6.75 -6.49
CA ALA A 165 0.11 -6.68 -5.62
C ALA A 165 -0.14 -7.40 -4.29
N VAL A 166 0.97 -7.79 -3.67
CA VAL A 166 1.01 -8.19 -2.26
C VAL A 166 1.92 -7.24 -1.49
N GLY A 167 1.79 -7.23 -0.18
CA GLY A 167 2.79 -6.56 0.62
C GLY A 167 2.92 -7.12 2.03
N ALA A 168 4.02 -6.79 2.67
CA ALA A 168 4.43 -7.36 3.94
C ALA A 168 5.08 -6.29 4.81
N THR A 169 5.07 -6.51 6.12
CA THR A 169 5.78 -5.68 7.10
C THR A 169 6.98 -6.44 7.65
N ILE A 170 8.09 -5.75 7.85
CA ILE A 170 9.22 -6.24 8.65
C ILE A 170 9.58 -5.17 9.67
N TYR A 171 9.67 -5.57 10.95
CA TYR A 171 10.28 -4.78 12.00
C TYR A 171 11.77 -5.12 12.07
N PHE A 172 12.60 -4.37 11.35
CA PHE A 172 14.04 -4.54 11.34
C PHE A 172 14.60 -4.37 12.75
N ARG A 173 15.65 -5.14 13.09
CA ARG A 173 16.26 -5.21 14.43
C ARG A 173 15.42 -5.90 15.50
N SER A 174 14.18 -6.29 15.22
CA SER A 174 13.47 -7.23 16.09
C SER A 174 14.19 -8.58 16.13
N PRO A 175 14.08 -9.36 17.22
CA PRO A 175 14.70 -10.69 17.33
C PRO A 175 14.35 -11.62 16.14
N GLU A 176 13.13 -11.48 15.61
CA GLU A 176 12.58 -12.32 14.56
C GLU A 176 12.86 -11.80 13.13
N SER A 177 13.46 -10.61 13.00
CA SER A 177 13.62 -9.93 11.71
C SER A 177 14.39 -10.76 10.67
N SER A 178 15.42 -11.52 11.08
CA SER A 178 16.16 -12.40 10.17
C SER A 178 15.29 -13.48 9.53
N ARG A 179 14.37 -14.09 10.29
CA ARG A 179 13.42 -15.08 9.78
C ARG A 179 12.41 -14.41 8.85
N GLN A 180 11.83 -13.28 9.27
CA GLN A 180 10.85 -12.53 8.48
C GLN A 180 11.43 -12.08 7.14
N ILE A 181 12.71 -11.67 7.09
CA ILE A 181 13.39 -11.30 5.84
C ILE A 181 13.39 -12.46 4.84
N VAL A 182 13.71 -13.68 5.29
CA VAL A 182 13.74 -14.86 4.41
C VAL A 182 12.33 -15.24 3.95
N GLU A 183 11.36 -15.26 4.86
CA GLU A 183 9.97 -15.59 4.54
C GLU A 183 9.36 -14.59 3.56
N VAL A 184 9.56 -13.29 3.79
CA VAL A 184 9.07 -12.23 2.90
C VAL A 184 9.77 -12.28 1.54
N ALA A 185 11.08 -12.56 1.50
CA ALA A 185 11.80 -12.72 0.24
C ALA A 185 11.23 -13.87 -0.60
N GLN A 186 10.98 -15.04 0.01
CA GLN A 186 10.36 -16.18 -0.66
C GLN A 186 8.94 -15.86 -1.16
N ALA A 187 8.14 -15.20 -0.32
CA ALA A 187 6.79 -14.79 -0.67
C ALA A 187 6.76 -13.77 -1.83
N PHE A 188 7.71 -12.83 -1.85
CA PHE A 188 7.81 -11.83 -2.90
C PHE A 188 8.31 -12.42 -4.21
N GLU A 189 9.26 -13.35 -4.16
CA GLU A 189 9.70 -14.10 -5.35
C GLU A 189 8.50 -14.82 -5.98
N ARG A 190 7.70 -15.52 -5.16
CA ARG A 190 6.49 -16.20 -5.63
C ARG A 190 5.46 -15.23 -6.22
N ALA A 191 5.30 -14.05 -5.61
CA ALA A 191 4.42 -13.02 -6.15
C ALA A 191 4.88 -12.52 -7.52
N HIS A 192 6.20 -12.37 -7.72
CA HIS A 192 6.77 -11.98 -9.01
C HIS A 192 6.59 -13.04 -10.07
N GLU A 193 6.73 -14.33 -9.74
CA GLU A 193 6.43 -15.46 -10.64
C GLU A 193 4.99 -15.40 -11.18
N LEU A 194 4.04 -15.00 -10.32
CA LEU A 194 2.63 -14.83 -10.66
C LEU A 194 2.30 -13.46 -11.29
N GLY A 195 3.30 -12.59 -11.45
CA GLY A 195 3.14 -11.29 -12.11
C GLY A 195 2.62 -10.17 -11.22
N MET A 196 2.65 -10.31 -9.91
CA MET A 196 2.19 -9.29 -8.96
C MET A 196 3.32 -8.33 -8.58
N ALA A 197 2.97 -7.07 -8.30
CA ALA A 197 3.88 -6.14 -7.64
C ALA A 197 4.01 -6.46 -6.14
N THR A 198 5.06 -5.94 -5.50
CA THR A 198 5.35 -6.21 -4.08
C THR A 198 5.66 -4.93 -3.34
N VAL A 199 5.06 -4.73 -2.16
CA VAL A 199 5.27 -3.56 -1.29
C VAL A 199 5.78 -4.01 0.07
N LEU A 200 6.95 -3.51 0.49
CA LEU A 200 7.52 -3.79 1.81
C LEU A 200 7.38 -2.58 2.72
N TRP A 201 6.70 -2.74 3.85
CA TRP A 201 6.71 -1.78 4.95
C TRP A 201 7.87 -2.10 5.89
N CYS A 202 8.84 -1.19 5.96
CA CYS A 202 10.05 -1.33 6.76
C CYS A 202 9.96 -0.43 8.01
N TYR A 203 9.86 -1.04 9.18
CA TYR A 203 9.90 -0.33 10.47
C TYR A 203 11.14 -0.72 11.26
N THR A 204 11.59 0.14 12.18
CA THR A 204 12.78 -0.04 13.03
C THR A 204 12.44 -0.05 14.50
#